data_AF-A0A7C3J2D2-F1
#
_entry.id   AF-A0A7C3J2D2-F1
#
_cell.length_a   1.000
_cell.length_b   1.000
_cell.length_c   1.000
_cell.angle_alpha   90.00
_cell.angle_beta   90.00
_cell.angle_gamma   90.00
#
_symmetry.space_group_name_H-M   'P 1'
#
loop_
_entity.id
_entity.type
_entity.pdbx_description
1 polymer ?
#
loop_
_entity_poly.entity_id
_entity_poly.type
_entity_poly.pdbx_seq_one_letter_code
_entity_poly.pdbx_strand_id
1 'polypeptide(L)'
;MKINANRWWRLVAVVLLVTAGSLLVILPHWLRFGRKSLTPLVLDGRGRLPGGPAPDTMLLLYRLSLVSDPELGSDILRLGLVESLNLDSLGNVRVVLGLTTPYCPFVEPLGRAVLETLVNTPGVNGVTVRVDPQIRVRR
;
A
#
# COMPACT_ATOMS: atom_id res chain seq x y z
N MET A 1 -34.15 4.94 -55.69
CA MET A 1 -33.85 4.03 -54.56
C MET A 1 -34.47 4.61 -53.29
N LYS A 2 -35.72 4.25 -52.94
CA LYS A 2 -36.44 4.78 -51.77
C LYS A 2 -36.05 3.95 -50.54
N ILE A 3 -35.08 4.44 -49.76
CA ILE A 3 -34.69 3.80 -48.51
C ILE A 3 -35.80 4.07 -47.48
N ASN A 4 -36.46 3.02 -47.01
CA ASN A 4 -37.56 3.08 -46.05
C ASN A 4 -37.10 3.72 -44.72
N ALA A 5 -37.75 4.82 -44.30
CA ALA A 5 -37.48 5.56 -43.07
C ALA A 5 -37.48 4.67 -41.81
N ASN A 6 -38.26 3.59 -41.84
CA ASN A 6 -38.42 2.65 -40.74
C ASN A 6 -37.15 1.80 -40.54
N ARG A 7 -36.36 1.59 -41.60
CA ARG A 7 -35.10 0.86 -41.57
C ARG A 7 -33.98 1.69 -40.93
N TRP A 8 -34.01 3.01 -41.10
CA TRP A 8 -33.06 3.94 -40.45
C TRP A 8 -33.27 4.00 -38.94
N TRP A 9 -34.52 4.11 -38.50
CA TRP A 9 -34.84 4.11 -37.05
C TRP A 9 -34.44 2.81 -36.36
N ARG A 10 -34.60 1.66 -37.03
CA ARG A 10 -34.14 0.36 -36.49
C ARG A 10 -32.62 0.30 -36.35
N LEU A 11 -31.86 0.85 -37.30
CA LEU A 11 -30.40 0.88 -37.23
C LEU A 11 -29.91 1.83 -36.13
N VAL A 12 -30.51 3.02 -36.01
CA VAL A 12 -30.17 3.99 -34.95
C VAL A 12 -30.46 3.40 -33.57
N ALA A 13 -31.60 2.73 -33.40
CA ALA A 13 -31.95 2.07 -32.14
C ALA A 13 -30.97 0.95 -31.77
N VAL A 14 -30.53 0.13 -32.73
CA VAL A 14 -29.54 -0.92 -32.49
C VAL A 14 -28.18 -0.34 -32.13
N VAL A 15 -27.72 0.71 -32.80
CA VAL A 15 -26.44 1.37 -32.49
C VAL A 15 -26.47 2.04 -31.12
N LEU A 16 -27.58 2.69 -30.74
CA LEU A 16 -27.76 3.25 -29.39
C LEU A 16 -27.76 2.17 -28.31
N LEU A 17 -28.40 1.02 -28.56
CA LEU A 17 -28.37 -0.12 -27.63
C LEU A 17 -26.97 -0.71 -27.45
N VAL A 18 -26.21 -0.86 -28.54
CA VAL A 18 -24.84 -1.42 -28.49
C VAL A 18 -23.87 -0.45 -27.82
N THR A 19 -23.97 0.85 -28.12
CA THR A 19 -23.12 1.88 -27.50
C THR A 19 -23.44 2.07 -26.01
N ALA A 20 -24.72 2.09 -25.63
CA ALA A 20 -25.13 2.12 -24.22
C ALA A 20 -24.68 0.86 -23.46
N GLY A 21 -24.77 -0.31 -24.09
CA GLY A 21 -24.29 -1.58 -23.52
C GLY A 21 -22.77 -1.63 -23.35
N SER A 22 -22.00 -1.21 -24.37
CA SER A 22 -20.55 -1.08 -24.27
C SER A 22 -20.16 -0.07 -23.20
N LEU A 23 -20.83 1.08 -23.11
CA LEU A 23 -20.58 2.06 -22.06
C LEU A 23 -20.87 1.46 -20.68
N LEU A 24 -21.96 0.73 -20.50
CA LEU A 24 -22.29 0.07 -19.22
C LEU A 24 -21.22 -0.95 -18.77
N VAL A 25 -20.58 -1.65 -19.70
CA VAL A 25 -19.56 -2.68 -19.41
C VAL A 25 -18.14 -2.08 -19.31
N ILE A 26 -17.83 -1.03 -20.07
CA ILE A 26 -16.50 -0.39 -20.15
C ILE A 26 -16.33 0.70 -19.08
N LEU A 27 -17.42 1.41 -18.71
CA LEU A 27 -17.41 2.48 -17.71
C LEU A 27 -16.87 2.03 -16.33
N PRO A 28 -17.21 0.84 -15.79
CA PRO A 28 -16.65 0.35 -14.53
C PRO A 28 -15.14 0.07 -14.60
N HIS A 29 -14.60 -0.25 -15.78
CA HIS A 29 -13.18 -0.53 -15.96
C HIS A 29 -12.35 0.77 -15.92
N TRP A 30 -12.80 1.85 -16.58
CA TRP A 30 -12.10 3.14 -16.55
C TRP A 30 -12.14 3.81 -15.17
N LEU A 31 -13.25 3.69 -14.45
CA LEU A 31 -13.40 4.22 -13.10
C LEU A 31 -12.48 3.55 -12.06
N ARG A 32 -12.00 2.33 -12.32
CA ARG A 32 -11.10 1.57 -11.42
C ARG A 32 -9.62 1.96 -11.56
N PHE A 33 -9.20 2.57 -12.68
CA PHE A 33 -7.78 2.91 -12.91
C PHE A 33 -7.34 4.20 -12.19
N GLY A 34 -8.25 5.14 -11.92
CA GLY A 34 -7.92 6.46 -11.35
C GLY A 34 -7.79 6.52 -9.82
N ARG A 35 -7.97 5.40 -9.10
CA ARG A 35 -8.00 5.36 -7.63
C ARG A 35 -6.88 4.51 -7.04
N LYS A 36 -5.62 4.69 -7.46
CA LYS A 36 -4.51 4.29 -6.59
C LYS A 36 -4.42 5.34 -5.48
N SER A 37 -5.11 5.03 -4.38
CA SER A 37 -5.32 5.91 -3.24
C SER A 37 -3.97 6.34 -2.66
N LEU A 38 -3.73 7.66 -2.61
CA LEU A 38 -2.58 8.28 -1.93
C LEU A 38 -2.72 8.24 -0.40
N THR A 39 -3.67 7.46 0.12
CA THR A 39 -3.88 7.28 1.54
C THR A 39 -2.71 6.51 2.14
N PRO A 40 -2.24 6.91 3.33
CA PRO A 40 -1.21 6.17 4.05
C PRO A 40 -1.73 4.74 4.31
N LEU A 41 -0.95 3.76 3.90
CA LEU A 41 -1.24 2.36 4.22
C LEU A 41 -0.88 2.13 5.69
N VAL A 42 -1.84 1.72 6.50
CA VAL A 42 -1.60 1.34 7.89
C VAL A 42 -1.81 -0.17 8.01
N LEU A 43 -0.80 -0.86 8.54
CA LEU A 43 -0.80 -2.29 8.79
C LEU A 43 -0.56 -2.53 10.27
N ASP A 44 -1.46 -3.27 10.92
CA ASP A 44 -1.35 -3.63 12.33
C ASP A 44 -1.13 -5.13 12.50
N GLY A 45 -0.32 -5.52 13.47
CA GLY A 45 -0.03 -6.91 13.79
C GLY A 45 0.24 -7.09 15.28
N ARG A 46 -0.16 -8.24 15.83
CA ARG A 46 0.21 -8.63 17.20
C ARG A 46 1.53 -9.36 17.20
N GLY A 47 2.37 -9.07 18.19
CA GLY A 47 3.64 -9.76 18.38
C GLY A 47 3.42 -11.25 18.63
N ARG A 48 4.32 -12.07 18.07
CA ARG A 48 4.21 -13.54 18.11
C ARG A 48 4.78 -14.14 19.39
N LEU A 49 5.65 -13.39 20.08
CA LEU A 49 6.29 -13.78 21.33
C LEU A 49 6.05 -12.70 22.40
N PRO A 50 4.78 -12.51 22.84
CA PRO A 50 4.45 -11.52 23.85
C PRO A 50 4.88 -11.99 25.26
N GLY A 51 5.08 -11.04 26.18
CA GLY A 51 5.33 -11.32 27.60
C GLY A 51 6.80 -11.29 28.03
N GLY A 52 7.73 -10.98 27.13
CA GLY A 52 9.12 -10.61 27.48
C GLY A 52 9.26 -9.14 27.86
N PRO A 53 10.42 -8.72 28.42
CA PRO A 53 10.74 -7.31 28.56
C PRO A 53 10.67 -6.61 27.20
N ALA A 54 10.31 -5.32 27.21
CA ALA A 54 10.26 -4.53 25.98
C ALA A 54 11.61 -4.60 25.25
N PRO A 55 11.63 -4.80 23.92
CA PRO A 55 12.86 -4.99 23.16
C PRO A 55 13.68 -3.70 23.13
N ASP A 56 15.00 -3.81 23.10
CA ASP A 56 15.83 -2.62 22.95
C ASP A 56 15.68 -1.97 21.57
N THR A 57 15.78 -0.64 21.52
CA THR A 57 15.73 0.12 20.25
C THR A 57 16.79 -0.37 19.26
N MET A 58 17.99 -0.73 19.75
CA MET A 58 19.07 -1.27 18.91
C MET A 58 18.70 -2.59 18.24
N LEU A 59 17.95 -3.44 18.95
CA LEU A 59 17.49 -4.70 18.39
C LEU A 59 16.46 -4.46 17.28
N LEU A 60 15.54 -3.51 17.49
CA LEU A 60 14.57 -3.12 16.46
C LEU A 60 15.25 -2.54 15.20
N LEU A 61 16.27 -1.69 15.38
CA LEU A 61 17.04 -1.16 14.25
C LEU A 61 17.77 -2.27 13.50
N TYR A 62 18.41 -3.20 14.20
CA TYR A 62 19.02 -4.36 13.56
C TYR A 62 17.99 -5.19 12.78
N ARG A 63 16.81 -5.44 13.35
CA ARG A 63 15.73 -6.17 12.68
C ARG A 63 15.27 -5.45 11.42
N LEU A 64 15.08 -4.13 11.48
CA LEU A 64 14.73 -3.33 10.32
C LEU A 64 15.82 -3.34 9.24
N SER A 65 17.11 -3.41 9.61
CA SER A 65 18.19 -3.49 8.62
C SER A 65 18.17 -4.74 7.73
N LEU A 66 17.48 -5.79 8.18
CA LEU A 66 17.32 -7.03 7.43
C LEU A 66 16.24 -6.93 6.35
N VAL A 67 15.37 -5.92 6.44
CA VAL A 67 14.33 -5.69 5.44
C VAL A 67 14.96 -4.95 4.26
N SER A 68 15.02 -5.63 3.12
CA SER A 68 15.52 -5.06 1.87
C SER A 68 14.36 -4.55 1.01
N ASP A 69 14.56 -3.40 0.38
CA ASP A 69 13.61 -2.88 -0.60
C ASP A 69 13.66 -3.72 -1.89
N PRO A 70 12.53 -4.24 -2.39
CA PRO A 70 12.51 -5.12 -3.56
C PRO A 70 12.88 -4.41 -4.88
N GLU A 71 12.81 -3.08 -4.94
CA GLU A 71 13.13 -2.31 -6.13
C GLU A 71 14.62 -1.96 -6.20
N LEU A 72 15.20 -1.56 -5.07
CA LEU A 72 16.58 -1.07 -4.97
C LEU A 72 17.56 -2.12 -4.45
N GLY A 73 17.07 -3.25 -3.93
CA GLY A 73 17.88 -4.35 -3.39
C GLY A 73 18.74 -3.94 -2.18
N SER A 74 18.40 -2.83 -1.53
CA SER A 74 19.16 -2.23 -0.43
C SER A 74 18.32 -2.13 0.84
N ASP A 75 18.99 -2.07 1.98
CA ASP A 75 18.38 -1.94 3.30
C ASP A 75 17.55 -0.65 3.44
N ILE A 76 16.31 -0.78 3.93
CA ILE A 76 15.39 0.35 4.20
C ILE A 76 15.96 1.41 5.15
N LEU A 77 16.81 1.03 6.11
CA LEU A 77 17.48 1.96 7.03
C LEU A 77 18.57 2.74 6.31
N ARG A 78 19.39 2.06 5.49
CA ARG A 78 20.43 2.71 4.68
C ARG A 78 19.84 3.68 3.66
N LEU A 79 18.70 3.32 3.07
CA LEU A 79 17.99 4.18 2.13
C LEU A 79 17.33 5.40 2.81
N GLY A 80 17.19 5.36 4.14
CA GLY A 80 16.52 6.38 4.93
C GLY A 80 15.01 6.36 4.76
N LEU A 81 14.41 5.20 4.49
CA LEU A 81 12.95 5.08 4.33
C LEU A 81 12.22 5.10 5.67
N VAL A 82 12.90 4.79 6.78
CA VAL A 82 12.33 4.86 8.13
C VAL A 82 12.42 6.30 8.61
N GLU A 83 11.26 6.96 8.73
CA GLU A 83 11.17 8.32 9.24
C GLU A 83 11.14 8.36 10.77
N SER A 84 10.32 7.49 11.37
CA SER A 84 10.21 7.39 12.82
C SER A 84 9.99 5.96 13.28
N LEU A 85 10.60 5.66 14.43
CA LEU A 85 10.44 4.42 15.17
C LEU A 85 10.16 4.78 16.62
N ASN A 86 8.96 4.43 17.10
CA ASN A 86 8.56 4.62 18.48
C ASN A 86 8.33 3.25 19.13
N LEU A 87 8.88 3.07 20.32
CA LEU A 87 8.66 1.92 21.16
C LEU A 87 8.08 2.40 22.49
N ASP A 88 6.95 1.83 22.88
CA ASP A 88 6.33 2.06 24.18
C ASP A 88 6.86 1.05 25.23
N SER A 89 6.79 1.45 26.49
CA SER A 89 7.03 0.66 27.70
C SER A 89 6.27 -0.68 27.72
N LEU A 90 5.11 -0.76 27.06
CA LEU A 90 4.29 -1.96 26.93
C LEU A 90 4.73 -2.91 25.79
N GLY A 91 5.82 -2.61 25.10
CA GLY A 91 6.32 -3.41 23.97
C GLY A 91 5.58 -3.15 22.65
N ASN A 92 4.86 -2.03 22.53
CA ASN A 92 4.18 -1.65 21.30
C ASN A 92 5.13 -0.83 20.40
N VAL A 93 5.31 -1.28 19.15
CA VAL A 93 6.19 -0.64 18.17
C VAL A 93 5.35 0.08 17.12
N ARG A 94 5.66 1.35 16.87
CA ARG A 94 5.08 2.11 15.76
C ARG A 94 6.20 2.58 14.84
N VAL A 95 6.08 2.24 13.55
CA VAL A 95 7.05 2.63 12.53
C VAL A 95 6.35 3.41 11.43
N VAL A 96 6.96 4.53 11.03
CA VAL A 96 6.52 5.32 9.88
C VAL A 96 7.57 5.23 8.78
N LEU A 97 7.14 4.81 7.60
CA LEU A 97 7.95 4.67 6.40
C LEU A 97 7.58 5.78 5.41
N GLY A 98 8.57 6.55 4.96
CA GLY A 98 8.43 7.55 3.91
C GLY A 98 8.89 6.99 2.57
N LEU A 99 8.07 7.12 1.53
CA LEU A 99 8.42 6.69 0.18
C LEU A 99 8.92 7.86 -0.67
N THR A 100 9.87 7.57 -1.55
CA THR A 100 10.44 8.56 -2.48
C THR A 100 9.53 8.86 -3.68
N THR A 101 8.55 7.98 -3.97
CA THR A 101 7.61 8.12 -5.10
C THR A 101 6.16 7.89 -4.68
N PRO A 102 5.21 8.73 -5.13
CA PRO A 102 3.81 8.68 -4.68
C PRO A 102 3.00 7.51 -5.24
N TYR A 103 3.50 6.83 -6.29
CA TYR A 103 2.80 5.75 -6.98
C TYR A 103 3.53 4.40 -6.92
N CYS A 104 4.39 4.22 -5.91
CA CYS A 104 5.12 2.96 -5.73
C CYS A 104 4.13 1.78 -5.59
N PRO A 105 4.17 0.76 -6.46
CA PRO A 105 3.29 -0.40 -6.34
C PRO A 105 3.68 -1.34 -5.19
N PHE A 106 4.84 -1.12 -4.56
CA PHE A 106 5.41 -1.97 -3.51
C PHE A 106 5.11 -1.50 -2.08
N VAL A 107 4.23 -0.52 -1.89
CA VAL A 107 3.82 0.01 -0.57
C VAL A 107 3.35 -1.12 0.36
N GLU A 108 2.48 -2.00 -0.13
CA GLU A 108 1.92 -3.10 0.64
C GLU A 108 2.93 -4.24 0.91
N PRO A 109 3.67 -4.77 -0.10
CA PRO A 109 4.75 -5.71 0.14
C PRO A 109 5.79 -5.23 1.15
N LEU A 110 6.23 -3.97 1.02
CA LEU A 110 7.24 -3.39 1.92
C LEU A 110 6.69 -3.25 3.35
N GLY A 111 5.48 -2.70 3.49
CA GLY A 111 4.83 -2.59 4.79
C GLY A 111 4.63 -3.95 5.47
N ARG A 112 4.26 -4.98 4.71
CA ARG A 112 4.12 -6.35 5.21
C ARG A 112 5.45 -6.95 5.64
N ALA A 113 6.51 -6.79 4.84
CA ALA A 113 7.83 -7.28 5.20
C ALA A 113 8.31 -6.67 6.53
N VAL A 114 8.15 -5.36 6.70
CA VAL A 114 8.47 -4.68 7.98
C VAL A 114 7.61 -5.20 9.12
N LEU A 115 6.29 -5.33 8.91
CA LEU A 115 5.38 -5.84 9.91
C LEU A 115 5.79 -7.25 10.37
N GLU A 116 6.04 -8.16 9.43
CA GLU A 116 6.43 -9.55 9.72
C GLU A 116 7.75 -9.63 10.48
N THR A 117 8.75 -8.83 10.10
CA THR A 117 10.03 -8.80 10.78
C THR A 117 9.89 -8.32 12.23
N LEU A 118 9.08 -7.28 12.47
CA LEU A 118 8.86 -6.72 13.80
C LEU A 118 7.96 -7.61 14.68
N VAL A 119 6.92 -8.20 14.12
CA VAL A 119 6.00 -9.11 14.85
C VAL A 119 6.74 -10.35 15.37
N ASN A 120 7.74 -10.83 14.63
CA ASN A 120 8.58 -11.98 15.03
C ASN A 120 9.70 -11.58 16.02
N THR A 121 9.75 -10.32 16.46
CA THR A 121 10.75 -9.86 17.42
C THR A 121 10.30 -10.20 18.86
N PRO A 122 11.15 -10.86 19.68
CA PRO A 122 10.83 -11.14 21.08
C PRO A 122 10.54 -9.87 21.88
N GLY A 123 9.53 -9.91 22.76
CA GLY A 123 9.17 -8.76 23.60
C GLY A 123 8.27 -7.73 22.92
N VAL A 124 8.04 -7.84 21.61
CA VAL A 124 7.04 -7.03 20.90
C VAL A 124 5.65 -7.56 21.24
N ASN A 125 4.76 -6.66 21.63
CA ASN A 125 3.38 -6.95 21.97
C ASN A 125 2.44 -6.59 20.80
N GLY A 126 2.69 -5.45 20.16
CA GLY A 126 1.96 -4.99 18.99
C GLY A 126 2.86 -4.18 18.06
N VAL A 127 2.55 -4.21 16.77
CA VAL A 127 3.25 -3.47 15.72
C VAL A 127 2.24 -2.72 14.87
N THR A 128 2.46 -1.42 14.68
CA THR A 128 1.75 -0.60 13.72
C THR A 128 2.75 -0.05 12.71
N VAL A 129 2.60 -0.43 11.44
CA VAL A 129 3.41 0.07 10.33
C VAL A 129 2.56 1.03 9.52
N ARG A 130 2.99 2.28 9.40
CA ARG A 130 2.38 3.28 8.52
C ARG A 130 3.32 3.58 7.37
N VAL A 131 2.86 3.38 6.14
CA VAL A 131 3.59 3.78 4.93
C VAL A 131 2.91 5.01 4.34
N ASP A 132 3.63 6.13 4.30
CA ASP A 132 3.11 7.39 3.83
C ASP A 132 3.81 7.81 2.52
N PRO A 133 3.07 7.84 1.39
CA PRO A 133 3.63 8.24 0.10
C PRO A 133 3.85 9.76 -0.04
N GLN A 134 3.35 10.57 0.90
CA GLN A 134 3.49 12.04 0.86
C GLN A 134 4.64 12.56 1.73
N ILE A 135 5.20 11.71 2.59
CA ILE A 135 6.31 12.09 3.46
C ILE A 135 7.59 12.15 2.62
N ARG A 136 8.02 13.39 2.33
CA ARG A 136 9.37 13.65 1.85
C ARG A 136 10.32 13.50 3.02
N VAL A 137 11.07 12.40 3.07
CA VAL A 137 12.16 12.21 4.04
C VAL A 137 13.12 13.41 3.93
N ARG A 138 13.15 14.26 4.96
CA ARG A 138 14.16 15.31 5.10
C ARG A 138 15.49 14.63 5.41
N ARG A 139 16.35 14.52 4.39
CA ARG A 139 17.77 14.20 4.58
C ARG A 139 18.54 15.43 5.04
#